data_AF-A0A1V2B7S3-F1
#
_entry.id   AF-A0A1V2B7S3-F1
#
_cell.length_a   1.000
_cell.length_b   1.000
_cell.length_c   1.000
_cell.angle_alpha   90.00
_cell.angle_beta   90.00
_cell.angle_gamma   90.00
#
_symmetry.space_group_name_H-M   'P 1'
#
loop_
_entity.id
_entity.type
_entity.pdbx_description
1 polymer ?
#
loop_
_entity_poly.entity_id
_entity_poly.type
_entity_poly.pdbx_seq_one_letter_code
_entity_poly.pdbx_strand_id
1 'polypeptide(L)'
;MLMTLSCKKDDSTATQQMASLSATSQTVTEAAGTASITVTLPATQTSDVTIKATLGGTAILNGDYQVATDTTLTIAAGSTSATLTFDIFDDEVVESSKTINVTFSSSNVTLSNSTATITITDNDTDQSSDGLLSELTWDAGTLVDLDLYLVNNLTTTSDGSIDTYNVLSGSTNSTGFESYLLSNDLDDDTYYVVVAYADGSREVNYDLTMKVSGNTILEDSYDFLASEVGYGYFYGPLTKSGTAYSVGKATNSVLWDVKLLEPHLYKGKIAKTK
;
A
#
# COMPACT_ATOMS: atom_id res chain seq x y z
N MET A 1 -16.85 -34.19 -77.01
CA MET A 1 -18.00 -34.56 -76.15
C MET A 1 -17.44 -34.82 -74.75
N LEU A 2 -17.81 -33.94 -73.82
CA LEU A 2 -17.57 -33.89 -72.37
C LEU A 2 -16.30 -34.57 -71.80
N MET A 3 -15.31 -33.74 -71.46
CA MET A 3 -14.33 -34.07 -70.43
C MET A 3 -14.94 -33.66 -69.10
N THR A 4 -15.49 -34.62 -68.35
CA THR A 4 -16.04 -34.38 -67.02
C THR A 4 -14.89 -34.05 -66.07
N LEU A 5 -14.83 -32.80 -65.63
CA LEU A 5 -14.03 -32.38 -64.48
C LEU A 5 -14.64 -33.05 -63.24
N SER A 6 -14.03 -34.15 -62.80
CA SER A 6 -14.31 -34.68 -61.47
C SER A 6 -13.58 -33.77 -60.48
N CYS A 7 -14.31 -32.90 -59.79
CA CYS A 7 -13.78 -32.30 -58.59
C CYS A 7 -13.58 -33.44 -57.58
N LYS A 8 -12.33 -33.80 -57.29
CA LYS A 8 -12.06 -34.33 -55.96
C LYS A 8 -12.47 -33.21 -55.02
N LYS A 9 -13.47 -33.47 -54.20
CA LYS A 9 -13.59 -32.78 -52.94
C LYS A 9 -12.26 -33.06 -52.25
N ASP A 10 -11.36 -32.07 -52.22
CA ASP A 10 -10.23 -32.09 -51.32
C ASP A 10 -10.85 -32.07 -49.94
N ASP A 11 -11.12 -33.27 -49.44
CA ASP A 11 -11.36 -33.50 -48.03
C ASP A 11 -9.98 -33.41 -47.37
N SER A 12 -9.45 -32.18 -47.32
CA SER A 12 -8.36 -31.88 -46.40
C SER A 12 -8.99 -31.96 -45.03
N THR A 13 -8.90 -33.13 -44.42
CA THR A 13 -8.98 -33.23 -42.97
C THR A 13 -7.86 -32.34 -42.45
N ALA A 14 -8.19 -31.08 -42.16
CA ALA A 14 -7.29 -30.15 -41.50
C ALA A 14 -6.81 -30.85 -40.24
N THR A 15 -5.57 -31.34 -40.26
CA THR A 15 -4.93 -31.87 -39.07
C THR A 15 -4.85 -30.69 -38.12
N GLN A 16 -5.75 -30.64 -37.14
CA GLN A 16 -5.70 -29.65 -36.06
C GLN A 16 -4.34 -29.85 -35.37
N GLN A 17 -3.37 -29.03 -35.75
CA GLN A 17 -2.03 -29.09 -35.22
C GLN A 17 -2.14 -28.74 -33.73
N MET A 18 -1.58 -29.60 -32.88
CA MET A 18 -1.57 -29.37 -31.45
C MET A 18 -0.90 -28.02 -31.18
N ALA A 19 -1.65 -27.07 -30.64
CA ALA A 19 -1.12 -25.83 -30.14
C ALA A 19 -0.54 -26.09 -28.75
N SER A 20 0.77 -25.90 -28.59
CA SER A 20 1.40 -25.95 -27.28
C SER A 20 1.34 -24.59 -26.62
N LEU A 21 0.38 -24.41 -25.71
CA LEU A 21 0.31 -23.22 -24.88
C LEU A 21 1.54 -23.19 -23.95
N SER A 22 2.49 -22.30 -24.21
CA SER A 22 3.59 -22.01 -23.29
C SER A 22 3.15 -20.87 -22.35
N ALA A 23 2.20 -21.14 -21.48
CA ALA A 23 1.80 -20.19 -20.47
C ALA A 23 2.64 -20.46 -19.20
N THR A 24 3.65 -19.63 -18.98
CA THR A 24 4.53 -19.75 -17.82
C THR A 24 3.80 -19.19 -16.61
N SER A 25 3.70 -20.00 -15.55
CA SER A 25 3.22 -19.47 -14.28
C SER A 25 4.24 -18.49 -13.73
N GLN A 26 3.77 -17.38 -13.17
CA GLN A 26 4.65 -16.34 -12.65
C GLN A 26 4.23 -15.95 -11.24
N THR A 27 5.21 -15.50 -10.47
CA THR A 27 4.99 -14.86 -9.18
C THR A 27 5.34 -13.39 -9.33
N VAL A 28 4.44 -12.50 -8.94
CA VAL A 28 4.63 -11.06 -8.91
C VAL A 28 4.23 -10.55 -7.52
N THR A 29 4.82 -9.45 -7.08
CA THR A 29 4.28 -8.71 -5.94
C THR A 29 3.08 -7.88 -6.39
N GLU A 30 2.21 -7.50 -5.48
CA GLU A 30 1.11 -6.57 -5.77
C GLU A 30 1.62 -5.18 -6.24
N ALA A 31 2.77 -4.74 -5.74
CA ALA A 31 3.50 -3.57 -6.25
C ALA A 31 4.05 -3.68 -7.69
N ALA A 32 3.88 -4.83 -8.37
CA ALA A 32 4.36 -5.01 -9.75
C ALA A 32 3.58 -4.18 -10.78
N GLY A 33 2.37 -3.73 -10.44
CA GLY A 33 1.47 -2.93 -11.28
C GLY A 33 0.84 -3.70 -12.45
N THR A 34 1.56 -4.62 -13.09
CA THR A 34 1.02 -5.45 -14.19
C THR A 34 1.57 -6.88 -14.17
N ALA A 35 0.77 -7.82 -14.68
CA ALA A 35 1.18 -9.19 -14.93
C ALA A 35 0.58 -9.69 -16.26
N SER A 36 1.25 -10.60 -16.96
CA SER A 36 0.74 -11.09 -18.26
C SER A 36 0.98 -12.58 -18.50
N ILE A 37 0.06 -13.22 -19.25
CA ILE A 37 0.20 -14.58 -19.75
C ILE A 37 0.24 -14.53 -21.27
N THR A 38 1.30 -15.07 -21.86
CA THR A 38 1.41 -15.21 -23.32
C THR A 38 1.01 -16.61 -23.77
N VAL A 39 0.11 -16.66 -24.75
CA VAL A 39 -0.31 -17.89 -25.42
C VAL A 39 0.41 -17.98 -26.75
N THR A 40 0.99 -19.14 -27.05
CA THR A 40 1.82 -19.36 -28.25
C THR A 40 1.35 -20.58 -29.05
N LEU A 41 1.36 -20.46 -30.38
CA LEU A 41 1.18 -21.55 -31.34
C LEU A 41 2.57 -21.97 -31.86
N PRO A 42 2.80 -23.27 -32.12
CA PRO A 42 4.08 -23.76 -32.63
C PRO A 42 4.34 -23.35 -34.08
N ALA A 43 3.30 -22.94 -34.82
CA ALA A 43 3.36 -22.46 -36.19
C ALA A 43 2.17 -21.53 -36.48
N THR A 44 2.30 -20.72 -37.51
CA THR A 44 1.23 -19.82 -37.97
C THR A 44 0.06 -20.60 -38.53
N GLN A 45 -1.15 -20.05 -38.38
CA GLN A 45 -2.38 -20.59 -38.97
C GLN A 45 -2.86 -19.73 -40.13
N THR A 46 -3.61 -20.32 -41.06
CA THR A 46 -4.18 -19.63 -42.23
C THR A 46 -5.49 -18.91 -41.93
N SER A 47 -6.03 -19.09 -40.73
CA SER A 47 -7.23 -18.46 -40.20
C SER A 47 -7.00 -18.05 -38.75
N ASP A 48 -7.76 -17.07 -38.28
CA ASP A 48 -7.71 -16.61 -36.88
C ASP A 48 -7.99 -17.76 -35.90
N VAL A 49 -7.22 -17.80 -34.82
CA VAL A 49 -7.43 -18.72 -33.71
C VAL A 49 -8.03 -17.95 -32.55
N THR A 50 -9.25 -18.32 -32.17
CA THR A 50 -9.94 -17.74 -31.02
C THR A 50 -9.70 -18.60 -29.80
N ILE A 51 -9.20 -17.98 -28.73
CA ILE A 51 -8.88 -18.62 -27.46
C ILE A 51 -9.68 -17.91 -26.38
N LYS A 52 -10.54 -18.66 -25.70
CA LYS A 52 -11.30 -18.16 -24.56
C LYS A 52 -10.55 -18.48 -23.27
N ALA A 53 -10.23 -17.44 -22.51
CA ALA A 53 -9.74 -17.51 -21.16
C ALA A 53 -10.92 -17.52 -20.17
N THR A 54 -10.88 -18.46 -19.23
CA THR A 54 -11.78 -18.50 -18.07
C THR A 54 -10.94 -18.28 -16.82
N LEU A 55 -11.32 -17.27 -16.03
CA LEU A 55 -10.59 -16.88 -14.82
C LEU A 55 -11.19 -17.59 -13.59
N GLY A 56 -10.32 -17.90 -12.64
CA GLY A 56 -10.62 -18.39 -11.30
C GLY A 56 -9.43 -18.18 -10.39
N GLY A 57 -9.35 -18.93 -9.29
CA GLY A 57 -8.30 -18.75 -8.28
C GLY A 57 -8.84 -18.04 -7.03
N THR A 58 -7.94 -17.56 -6.19
CA THR A 58 -8.29 -16.88 -4.93
C THR A 58 -8.28 -15.36 -5.04
N ALA A 59 -7.66 -14.79 -6.08
CA ALA A 59 -7.67 -13.35 -6.32
C ALA A 59 -9.04 -12.88 -6.83
N ILE A 60 -9.52 -11.76 -6.31
CA ILE A 60 -10.82 -11.14 -6.59
C ILE A 60 -10.70 -10.17 -7.75
N LEU A 61 -11.50 -10.36 -8.80
CA LEU A 61 -11.59 -9.44 -9.92
C LEU A 61 -12.17 -8.08 -9.46
N ASN A 62 -11.52 -7.00 -9.86
CA ASN A 62 -11.72 -5.61 -9.42
C ASN A 62 -11.46 -5.37 -7.92
N GLY A 63 -10.86 -6.33 -7.23
CA GLY A 63 -10.33 -6.18 -5.86
C GLY A 63 -8.81 -6.21 -5.84
N ASP A 64 -8.24 -7.29 -6.38
CA ASP A 64 -6.78 -7.51 -6.39
C ASP A 64 -6.18 -7.29 -7.79
N TYR A 65 -7.01 -7.40 -8.83
CA TYR A 65 -6.62 -7.21 -10.21
C TYR A 65 -7.79 -6.83 -11.10
N GLN A 66 -7.51 -6.27 -12.27
CA GLN A 66 -8.46 -6.18 -13.39
C GLN A 66 -7.87 -6.77 -14.66
N VAL A 67 -8.73 -7.19 -15.60
CA VAL A 67 -8.27 -7.65 -16.91
C VAL A 67 -8.06 -6.43 -17.81
N ALA A 68 -6.81 -6.17 -18.20
CA ALA A 68 -6.44 -5.04 -19.05
C ALA A 68 -6.72 -5.30 -20.55
N THR A 69 -6.90 -6.56 -20.93
CA THR A 69 -7.23 -7.02 -22.29
C THR A 69 -8.53 -7.83 -22.33
N ASP A 70 -9.00 -8.23 -23.51
CA ASP A 70 -10.15 -9.14 -23.62
C ASP A 70 -9.83 -10.54 -23.12
N THR A 71 -10.80 -11.21 -22.48
CA THR A 71 -10.71 -12.64 -22.13
C THR A 71 -10.94 -13.56 -23.33
N THR A 72 -11.28 -13.01 -24.49
CA THR A 72 -11.29 -13.72 -25.77
C THR A 72 -10.11 -13.22 -26.58
N LEU A 73 -9.04 -14.01 -26.61
CA LEU A 73 -7.83 -13.69 -27.36
C LEU A 73 -8.01 -14.16 -28.81
N THR A 74 -7.54 -13.33 -29.74
CA THR A 74 -7.44 -13.70 -31.15
C THR A 74 -5.98 -13.72 -31.54
N ILE A 75 -5.49 -14.88 -31.95
CA ILE A 75 -4.22 -14.98 -32.69
C ILE A 75 -4.59 -14.88 -34.16
N ALA A 76 -4.28 -13.73 -34.76
CA ALA A 76 -4.60 -13.48 -36.17
C ALA A 76 -3.92 -14.49 -37.09
N ALA A 77 -4.52 -14.75 -38.25
CA ALA A 77 -3.88 -15.53 -39.31
C ALA A 77 -2.48 -14.98 -39.62
N GLY A 78 -1.48 -15.87 -39.65
CA GLY A 78 -0.08 -15.47 -39.83
C GLY A 78 0.66 -15.04 -38.55
N SER A 79 -0.01 -14.91 -37.40
CA SER A 79 0.61 -14.72 -36.08
C SER A 79 0.72 -16.03 -35.31
N THR A 80 1.56 -16.04 -34.28
CA THR A 80 1.75 -17.20 -33.40
C THR A 80 1.44 -16.93 -31.95
N SER A 81 1.17 -15.70 -31.53
CA SER A 81 0.90 -15.42 -30.12
C SER A 81 -0.14 -14.35 -29.89
N ALA A 82 -0.71 -14.39 -28.68
CA ALA A 82 -1.52 -13.35 -28.10
C ALA A 82 -1.23 -13.28 -26.59
N THR A 83 -1.47 -12.13 -25.98
CA THR A 83 -1.17 -11.90 -24.56
C THR A 83 -2.44 -11.49 -23.83
N LEU A 84 -2.66 -12.11 -22.67
CA LEU A 84 -3.66 -11.72 -21.69
C LEU A 84 -2.95 -10.91 -20.59
N THR A 85 -3.33 -9.66 -20.41
CA THR A 85 -2.71 -8.75 -19.44
C THR A 85 -3.68 -8.44 -18.31
N PHE A 86 -3.13 -8.34 -17.10
CA PHE A 86 -3.82 -7.96 -15.89
C PHE A 86 -3.12 -6.73 -15.30
N ASP A 87 -3.90 -5.74 -14.87
CA ASP A 87 -3.39 -4.72 -13.96
C ASP A 87 -3.52 -5.29 -12.54
N ILE A 88 -2.44 -5.19 -11.76
CA ILE A 88 -2.39 -5.66 -10.37
C ILE A 88 -2.58 -4.45 -9.47
N PHE A 89 -3.47 -4.57 -8.49
CA PHE A 89 -3.71 -3.51 -7.53
C PHE A 89 -2.82 -3.74 -6.32
N ASP A 90 -2.06 -2.71 -6.01
CA ASP A 90 -1.26 -2.59 -4.79
C ASP A 90 -2.12 -1.85 -3.77
N ASP A 91 -2.24 -2.40 -2.58
CA ASP A 91 -2.81 -1.70 -1.45
C ASP A 91 -1.86 -1.78 -0.27
N GLU A 92 -2.39 -1.69 0.95
CA GLU A 92 -1.59 -1.67 2.16
C GLU A 92 -2.23 -2.60 3.24
N VAL A 93 -3.02 -3.57 2.80
CA VAL A 93 -3.71 -4.56 3.61
C VAL A 93 -2.92 -5.85 3.55
N VAL A 94 -2.48 -6.33 4.72
CA VAL A 94 -1.81 -7.63 4.79
C VAL A 94 -2.74 -8.77 4.43
N GLU A 95 -2.34 -9.50 3.41
CA GLU A 95 -3.08 -10.63 2.88
C GLU A 95 -2.19 -11.85 2.65
N SER A 96 -2.82 -13.03 2.57
CA SER A 96 -2.12 -14.22 2.07
C SER A 96 -1.95 -14.12 0.56
N SER A 97 -0.86 -14.66 0.00
CA SER A 97 -0.68 -14.70 -1.46
C SER A 97 -1.90 -15.25 -2.18
N LYS A 98 -2.36 -14.53 -3.20
CA LYS A 98 -3.56 -14.87 -3.98
C LYS A 98 -3.18 -15.36 -5.37
N THR A 99 -4.08 -16.06 -6.04
CA THR A 99 -3.81 -16.58 -7.39
C THR A 99 -4.87 -16.18 -8.41
N ILE A 100 -4.41 -15.88 -9.62
CA ILE A 100 -5.22 -15.84 -10.83
C ILE A 100 -4.97 -17.14 -11.59
N ASN A 101 -5.95 -18.04 -11.60
CA ASN A 101 -5.90 -19.28 -12.36
C ASN A 101 -6.63 -19.08 -13.69
N VAL A 102 -5.94 -19.31 -14.80
CA VAL A 102 -6.52 -19.14 -16.14
C VAL A 102 -6.63 -20.48 -16.82
N THR A 103 -7.84 -20.83 -17.28
CA THR A 103 -8.10 -21.99 -18.14
C THR A 103 -8.42 -21.52 -19.55
N PHE A 104 -7.64 -21.96 -20.52
CA PHE A 104 -7.79 -21.64 -21.93
C PHE A 104 -8.55 -22.74 -22.66
N SER A 105 -9.42 -22.33 -23.58
CA SER A 105 -10.13 -23.24 -24.49
C SER A 105 -10.18 -22.63 -25.88
N SER A 106 -10.25 -23.47 -26.90
CA SER A 106 -10.43 -23.05 -28.28
C SER A 106 -11.35 -24.03 -29.00
N SER A 107 -12.11 -23.53 -29.97
CA SER A 107 -12.98 -24.34 -30.82
C SER A 107 -12.30 -24.85 -32.09
N ASN A 108 -11.17 -24.26 -32.48
CA ASN A 108 -10.50 -24.54 -33.76
C ASN A 108 -9.06 -25.03 -33.63
N VAL A 109 -8.50 -25.11 -32.41
CA VAL A 109 -7.22 -25.78 -32.14
C VAL A 109 -7.28 -26.60 -30.85
N THR A 110 -6.53 -27.71 -30.83
CA THR A 110 -6.30 -28.49 -29.60
C THR A 110 -5.16 -27.89 -28.80
N LEU A 111 -5.35 -27.65 -27.50
CA LEU A 111 -4.34 -27.11 -26.59
C LEU A 111 -3.64 -28.24 -25.81
N SER A 112 -2.30 -28.30 -25.82
CA SER A 112 -1.56 -29.34 -25.08
C SER A 112 -1.30 -29.01 -23.61
N ASN A 113 -1.26 -27.73 -23.28
CA ASN A 113 -1.38 -27.18 -21.94
C ASN A 113 -2.51 -26.16 -22.02
N SER A 114 -3.44 -26.16 -21.09
CA SER A 114 -4.60 -25.26 -21.13
C SER A 114 -4.71 -24.42 -19.88
N THR A 115 -3.70 -24.43 -19.01
CA THR A 115 -3.76 -23.74 -17.71
C THR A 115 -2.51 -22.93 -17.44
N ALA A 116 -2.69 -21.79 -16.77
CA ALA A 116 -1.60 -21.03 -16.16
C ALA A 116 -2.04 -20.36 -14.87
N THR A 117 -1.07 -20.05 -14.03
CA THR A 117 -1.30 -19.42 -12.73
C THR A 117 -0.41 -18.19 -12.58
N ILE A 118 -0.99 -17.08 -12.17
CA ILE A 118 -0.26 -15.94 -11.62
C ILE A 118 -0.44 -16.01 -10.10
N THR A 119 0.67 -16.02 -9.36
CA THR A 119 0.65 -15.84 -7.90
C THR A 119 0.99 -14.40 -7.60
N ILE A 120 0.10 -13.70 -6.89
CA ILE A 120 0.30 -12.35 -6.37
C ILE A 120 0.75 -12.52 -4.92
N THR A 121 1.95 -12.07 -4.60
CA THR A 121 2.46 -12.06 -3.23
C THR A 121 2.26 -10.68 -2.62
N ASP A 122 1.71 -10.67 -1.42
CA ASP A 122 1.61 -9.53 -0.53
C ASP A 122 2.99 -8.90 -0.30
N ASN A 123 3.10 -7.58 -0.42
CA ASN A 123 4.27 -6.81 0.00
C ASN A 123 4.05 -6.02 1.29
N ASP A 124 2.91 -6.21 1.92
CA ASP A 124 2.54 -5.50 3.13
C ASP A 124 3.00 -6.21 4.40
N THR A 125 2.99 -5.45 5.49
CA THR A 125 3.37 -5.96 6.83
C THR A 125 2.32 -5.54 7.84
N ASP A 126 2.00 -6.43 8.80
CA ASP A 126 0.86 -6.20 9.69
C ASP A 126 1.27 -5.15 10.72
N GLN A 127 0.75 -3.94 10.53
CA GLN A 127 0.90 -2.84 11.49
C GLN A 127 -0.39 -2.63 12.30
N SER A 128 -1.40 -3.50 12.16
CA SER A 128 -2.76 -3.32 12.68
C SER A 128 -3.09 -4.16 13.91
N SER A 129 -2.38 -5.27 14.15
CA SER A 129 -2.58 -6.09 15.34
C SER A 129 -2.29 -5.33 16.64
N ASP A 130 -1.53 -4.23 16.57
CA ASP A 130 -1.04 -3.52 17.75
C ASP A 130 -1.40 -2.01 17.82
N GLY A 131 -2.18 -1.43 16.89
CA GLY A 131 -2.74 -0.06 17.01
C GLY A 131 -2.24 0.99 16.00
N LEU A 132 -2.32 2.29 16.33
CA LEU A 132 -1.87 3.41 15.46
C LEU A 132 -0.37 3.68 15.71
N LEU A 133 0.48 3.65 14.69
CA LEU A 133 1.91 3.90 14.86
C LEU A 133 2.25 5.38 14.68
N SER A 134 3.04 5.93 15.61
CA SER A 134 3.65 7.26 15.51
C SER A 134 5.17 7.12 15.38
N GLU A 135 5.74 7.78 14.38
CA GLU A 135 7.17 7.75 14.08
C GLU A 135 7.73 9.18 14.07
N LEU A 136 8.85 9.39 14.73
CA LEU A 136 9.56 10.66 14.81
C LEU A 136 10.97 10.47 14.25
N THR A 137 11.33 11.18 13.19
CA THR A 137 12.70 11.25 12.64
C THR A 137 13.27 12.64 12.83
N TRP A 138 14.55 12.77 13.17
CA TRP A 138 15.22 14.08 13.24
C TRP A 138 16.64 14.07 12.69
N ASP A 139 17.03 15.20 12.11
CA ASP A 139 18.38 15.44 11.59
C ASP A 139 19.10 16.52 12.41
N ALA A 140 19.59 16.12 13.58
CA ALA A 140 20.39 17.00 14.44
C ALA A 140 21.72 16.38 14.93
N GLY A 141 22.05 15.18 14.44
CA GLY A 141 23.24 14.41 14.83
C GLY A 141 23.20 13.87 16.27
N THR A 142 24.28 13.24 16.73
CA THR A 142 24.37 12.52 18.02
C THR A 142 24.35 13.40 19.28
N LEU A 143 24.09 14.70 19.15
CA LEU A 143 24.14 15.69 20.24
C LEU A 143 22.76 16.22 20.61
N VAL A 144 21.71 15.63 20.04
CA VAL A 144 20.32 15.97 20.27
C VAL A 144 19.56 14.68 20.52
N ASP A 145 18.83 14.67 21.62
CA ASP A 145 18.04 13.56 22.12
C ASP A 145 16.59 14.03 22.18
N LEU A 146 15.78 13.56 21.23
CA LEU A 146 14.34 13.81 21.19
C LEU A 146 13.61 12.58 21.70
N ASP A 147 12.77 12.77 22.71
CA ASP A 147 11.93 11.72 23.25
C ASP A 147 10.50 11.84 22.71
N LEU A 148 9.83 10.70 22.55
CA LEU A 148 8.43 10.64 22.16
C LEU A 148 7.59 10.09 23.31
N TYR A 149 6.57 10.82 23.76
CA TYR A 149 5.69 10.43 24.86
C TYR A 149 4.24 10.33 24.41
N LEU A 150 3.54 9.27 24.84
CA LEU A 150 2.08 9.20 24.77
C LEU A 150 1.49 9.79 26.05
N VAL A 151 0.55 10.71 25.89
CA VAL A 151 -0.11 11.39 27.01
C VAL A 151 -1.63 11.45 26.83
N ASN A 152 -2.36 11.57 27.94
CA ASN A 152 -3.78 11.95 27.95
C ASN A 152 -4.03 13.06 28.97
N ASN A 153 -5.28 13.54 29.05
CA ASN A 153 -5.67 14.66 29.92
C ASN A 153 -4.80 15.91 29.73
N LEU A 154 -4.34 16.15 28.51
CA LEU A 154 -3.53 17.32 28.18
C LEU A 154 -4.40 18.58 28.26
N THR A 155 -3.92 19.57 29.01
CA THR A 155 -4.49 20.90 29.10
C THR A 155 -3.46 21.94 28.68
N THR A 156 -3.94 23.08 28.21
CA THR A 156 -3.10 24.19 27.79
C THR A 156 -3.47 25.47 28.52
N THR A 157 -2.48 26.34 28.71
CA THR A 157 -2.67 27.71 29.17
C THR A 157 -3.26 28.60 28.09
N SER A 158 -3.63 29.83 28.44
CA SER A 158 -4.22 30.80 27.50
C SER A 158 -3.28 31.24 26.36
N ASP A 159 -1.98 31.04 26.52
CA ASP A 159 -0.97 31.26 25.48
C ASP A 159 -0.65 29.98 24.70
N GLY A 160 -1.44 28.91 24.91
CA GLY A 160 -1.36 27.61 24.24
C GLY A 160 -0.20 26.71 24.65
N SER A 161 0.61 27.12 25.63
CA SER A 161 1.60 26.23 26.25
C SER A 161 0.93 25.03 26.93
N ILE A 162 1.60 23.88 26.92
CA ILE A 162 1.16 22.71 27.70
C ILE A 162 1.23 23.08 29.20
N ASP A 163 0.13 22.89 29.92
CA ASP A 163 0.01 23.18 31.36
C ASP A 163 0.14 21.88 32.18
N THR A 164 -0.77 20.94 31.96
CA THR A 164 -0.78 19.64 32.64
C THR A 164 -1.13 18.52 31.67
N TYR A 165 -0.63 17.31 31.94
CA TYR A 165 -0.90 16.10 31.17
C TYR A 165 -0.50 14.88 32.02
N ASN A 166 -0.98 13.69 31.65
CA ASN A 166 -0.55 12.43 32.23
C ASN A 166 0.28 11.65 31.22
N VAL A 167 1.52 11.31 31.56
CA VAL A 167 2.34 10.39 30.74
C VAL A 167 1.85 8.97 30.95
N LEU A 168 1.56 8.29 29.85
CA LEU A 168 1.19 6.88 29.85
C LEU A 168 2.40 6.00 29.54
N SER A 169 3.25 6.45 28.62
CA SER A 169 4.47 5.77 28.20
C SER A 169 5.31 6.68 27.30
N GLY A 170 6.53 6.27 26.98
CA GLY A 170 7.35 6.94 25.97
C GLY A 170 8.45 6.05 25.40
N SER A 171 9.04 6.51 24.31
CA SER A 171 10.29 6.01 23.72
C SER A 171 11.37 7.05 23.97
N THR A 172 12.51 6.58 24.47
CA THR A 172 13.67 7.41 24.81
C THR A 172 14.92 6.76 24.22
N ASN A 173 15.34 7.18 23.04
CA ASN A 173 16.48 6.63 22.33
C ASN A 173 17.45 7.73 21.87
N SER A 174 18.73 7.45 22.00
CA SER A 174 19.78 8.45 21.78
C SER A 174 20.23 8.60 20.32
N THR A 175 19.41 8.10 19.38
CA THR A 175 19.72 8.03 17.94
C THR A 175 18.57 8.64 17.15
N GLY A 176 18.83 9.27 16.00
CA GLY A 176 17.94 10.13 15.16
C GLY A 176 16.54 9.64 14.74
N PHE A 177 15.94 8.69 15.46
CA PHE A 177 14.64 8.11 15.23
C PHE A 177 14.03 7.57 16.54
N GLU A 178 12.76 7.91 16.77
CA GLU A 178 11.87 7.28 17.75
C GLU A 178 10.64 6.70 17.05
N SER A 179 10.10 5.62 17.59
CA SER A 179 8.76 5.17 17.24
C SER A 179 7.97 4.79 18.48
N TYR A 180 6.66 4.99 18.40
CA TYR A 180 5.74 4.66 19.47
C TYR A 180 4.41 4.17 18.91
N LEU A 181 3.92 3.07 19.47
CA LEU A 181 2.71 2.39 19.03
C LEU A 181 1.57 2.65 20.00
N LEU A 182 0.50 3.27 19.51
CA LEU A 182 -0.71 3.52 20.30
C LEU A 182 -1.55 2.25 20.35
N SER A 183 -1.29 1.44 21.39
CA SER A 183 -1.88 0.12 21.59
C SER A 183 -3.41 0.10 21.53
N ASN A 184 -3.98 -0.96 20.96
CA ASN A 184 -5.42 -1.23 21.03
C ASN A 184 -5.93 -1.51 22.45
N ASP A 185 -5.03 -1.82 23.40
CA ASP A 185 -5.37 -2.05 24.81
C ASP A 185 -5.61 -0.77 25.62
N LEU A 186 -5.41 0.41 25.00
CA LEU A 186 -5.74 1.69 25.62
C LEU A 186 -7.26 1.85 25.80
N ASP A 187 -7.68 2.65 26.78
CA ASP A 187 -9.09 2.98 26.98
C ASP A 187 -9.64 3.87 25.84
N ASP A 188 -10.96 3.89 25.65
CA ASP A 188 -11.58 4.85 24.71
C ASP A 188 -11.49 6.26 25.30
N ASP A 189 -10.53 7.05 24.80
CA ASP A 189 -10.20 8.38 25.30
C ASP A 189 -9.52 9.23 24.21
N THR A 190 -9.16 10.46 24.57
CA THR A 190 -8.34 11.36 23.77
C THR A 190 -6.88 11.31 24.21
N TYR A 191 -6.03 11.02 23.25
CA TYR A 191 -4.59 10.92 23.39
C TYR A 191 -3.87 12.02 22.60
N TYR A 192 -2.64 12.29 23.04
CA TYR A 192 -1.73 13.21 22.37
C TYR A 192 -0.33 12.59 22.36
N VAL A 193 0.42 12.93 21.33
CA VAL A 193 1.83 12.56 21.21
C VAL A 193 2.65 13.80 21.55
N VAL A 194 3.54 13.70 22.53
CA VAL A 194 4.42 14.79 22.97
C VAL A 194 5.85 14.48 22.55
N VAL A 195 6.49 15.41 21.85
CA VAL A 195 7.91 15.35 21.49
C VAL A 195 8.67 16.21 22.49
N ALA A 196 9.60 15.66 23.27
CA ALA A 196 10.37 16.42 24.26
C ALA A 196 11.87 16.41 23.95
N TYR A 197 12.58 17.41 24.46
CA TYR A 197 14.01 17.59 24.21
C TYR A 197 14.86 17.34 25.47
N ALA A 198 15.89 16.48 25.37
CA ALA A 198 16.69 16.09 26.53
C ALA A 198 17.96 16.95 26.75
N ASP A 199 18.76 17.31 25.72
CA ASP A 199 19.95 18.17 25.87
C ASP A 199 20.53 18.71 24.54
N GLY A 200 21.14 19.90 24.56
CA GLY A 200 21.83 20.57 23.44
C GLY A 200 21.28 21.93 23.01
N SER A 201 22.16 22.81 22.51
CA SER A 201 21.81 24.13 21.98
C SER A 201 22.03 24.21 20.45
N ARG A 202 21.07 23.76 19.63
CA ARG A 202 21.13 23.87 18.15
C ARG A 202 19.74 23.84 17.52
N GLU A 203 19.68 24.22 16.25
CA GLU A 203 18.48 24.04 15.41
C GLU A 203 18.26 22.55 15.12
N VAL A 204 17.02 22.10 15.26
CA VAL A 204 16.58 20.72 15.06
C VAL A 204 15.46 20.73 14.05
N ASN A 205 15.60 19.92 13.01
CA ASN A 205 14.53 19.63 12.06
C ASN A 205 14.03 18.21 12.35
N TYR A 206 12.73 18.03 12.45
CA TYR A 206 12.13 16.72 12.65
C TYR A 206 10.84 16.56 11.84
N ASP A 207 10.56 15.32 11.46
CA ASP A 207 9.32 14.89 10.83
C ASP A 207 8.57 13.97 11.78
N LEU A 208 7.26 14.19 11.91
CA LEU A 208 6.35 13.29 12.61
C LEU A 208 5.39 12.66 11.61
N THR A 209 5.40 11.33 11.55
CA THR A 209 4.55 10.54 10.68
C THR A 209 3.61 9.67 11.52
N MET A 210 2.34 9.59 11.12
CA MET A 210 1.36 8.66 11.69
C MET A 210 0.96 7.64 10.64
N LYS A 211 1.00 6.36 11.03
CA LYS A 211 0.73 5.24 10.12
C LYS A 211 -0.34 4.31 10.64
N VAL A 212 -1.24 3.89 9.74
CA VAL A 212 -2.24 2.84 9.99
C VAL A 212 -2.04 1.77 8.94
N SER A 213 -1.77 0.53 9.38
CA SER A 213 -1.53 -0.59 8.45
C SER A 213 -0.44 -0.24 7.42
N GLY A 214 0.67 0.38 7.84
CA GLY A 214 1.74 0.84 6.93
C GLY A 214 1.50 2.22 6.31
N ASN A 215 0.23 2.62 6.12
CA ASN A 215 -0.13 3.81 5.35
C ASN A 215 0.13 5.07 6.14
N THR A 216 0.88 6.00 5.55
CA THR A 216 0.96 7.37 6.09
C THR A 216 -0.41 8.04 5.99
N ILE A 217 -1.05 8.23 7.15
CA ILE A 217 -2.32 8.96 7.25
C ILE A 217 -2.10 10.43 7.64
N LEU A 218 -0.93 10.75 8.19
CA LEU A 218 -0.50 12.10 8.53
C LEU A 218 1.03 12.17 8.50
N GLU A 219 1.55 13.25 7.94
CA GLU A 219 2.97 13.59 7.97
C GLU A 219 3.10 15.11 8.06
N ASP A 220 4.01 15.57 8.91
CA ASP A 220 4.26 17.00 9.09
C ASP A 220 5.68 17.26 9.60
N SER A 221 6.27 18.36 9.15
CA SER A 221 7.69 18.69 9.32
C SER A 221 7.86 19.98 10.11
N TYR A 222 8.81 19.99 11.04
CA TYR A 222 9.01 21.10 11.96
C TYR A 222 10.48 21.40 12.19
N ASP A 223 10.79 22.69 12.34
CA ASP A 223 12.07 23.19 12.77
C ASP A 223 11.95 23.94 14.10
N PHE A 224 12.94 23.78 14.98
CA PHE A 224 13.03 24.60 16.17
C PHE A 224 14.44 24.79 16.69
N LEU A 225 14.65 25.92 17.37
CA LEU A 225 15.85 26.16 18.14
C LEU A 225 15.73 25.51 19.52
N ALA A 226 16.41 24.38 19.70
CA ALA A 226 16.62 23.81 21.02
C ALA A 226 17.64 24.69 21.74
N SER A 227 17.20 25.57 22.65
CA SER A 227 18.09 26.41 23.46
C SER A 227 17.81 26.32 24.96
N GLU A 228 16.79 25.56 25.35
CA GLU A 228 16.36 25.42 26.74
C GLU A 228 15.87 23.98 26.99
N VAL A 229 16.36 23.35 28.06
CA VAL A 229 16.02 21.97 28.46
C VAL A 229 14.60 21.91 29.01
N GLY A 230 13.81 20.88 28.62
CA GLY A 230 12.49 20.61 29.19
C GLY A 230 11.29 21.27 28.49
N TYR A 231 11.39 21.50 27.18
CA TYR A 231 10.29 21.92 26.33
C TYR A 231 9.84 20.77 25.44
N GLY A 232 8.54 20.72 25.13
CA GLY A 232 8.02 19.74 24.19
C GLY A 232 6.85 20.24 23.36
N TYR A 233 6.70 19.66 22.18
CA TYR A 233 5.62 19.86 21.23
C TYR A 233 4.55 18.81 21.47
N PHE A 234 3.29 19.07 21.13
CA PHE A 234 2.26 18.05 21.19
C PHE A 234 1.46 17.97 19.88
N TYR A 235 0.97 16.78 19.60
CA TYR A 235 0.23 16.40 18.40
C TYR A 235 -1.04 15.66 18.77
N GLY A 236 -2.12 15.94 18.06
CA GLY A 236 -3.46 15.43 18.34
C GLY A 236 -4.52 16.54 18.24
N PRO A 237 -5.73 16.31 18.76
CA PRO A 237 -6.15 15.12 19.50
C PRO A 237 -6.25 13.85 18.64
N LEU A 238 -5.88 12.71 19.23
CA LEU A 238 -6.11 11.36 18.70
C LEU A 238 -7.22 10.72 19.53
N THR A 239 -8.38 10.46 18.93
CA THR A 239 -9.53 9.90 19.65
C THR A 239 -9.64 8.41 19.38
N LYS A 240 -9.55 7.59 20.43
CA LYS A 240 -9.78 6.14 20.37
C LYS A 240 -11.25 5.82 20.62
N SER A 241 -11.79 4.90 19.82
CA SER A 241 -13.12 4.32 20.00
C SER A 241 -13.08 2.85 19.58
N GLY A 242 -13.18 1.92 20.53
CA GLY A 242 -12.94 0.51 20.32
C GLY A 242 -11.50 0.26 19.85
N THR A 243 -11.33 -0.39 18.71
CA THR A 243 -10.01 -0.63 18.08
C THR A 243 -9.63 0.44 17.06
N ALA A 244 -10.45 1.47 16.90
CA ALA A 244 -10.24 2.51 15.90
C ALA A 244 -9.65 3.77 16.54
N TYR A 245 -8.72 4.40 15.82
CA TYR A 245 -8.24 5.74 16.11
C TYR A 245 -8.75 6.71 15.05
N SER A 246 -9.11 7.91 15.49
CA SER A 246 -9.42 9.04 14.62
C SER A 246 -8.51 10.21 14.96
N VAL A 247 -7.96 10.85 13.93
CA VAL A 247 -7.11 12.03 14.09
C VAL A 247 -7.99 13.26 13.94
N GLY A 248 -8.25 13.95 15.06
CA GLY A 248 -9.11 15.11 15.09
C GLY A 248 -8.41 16.35 14.55
N LYS A 249 -8.45 16.60 13.24
CA LYS A 249 -8.13 17.94 12.71
C LYS A 249 -9.35 18.83 12.99
N ALA A 250 -9.21 19.80 13.91
CA ALA A 250 -10.35 20.56 14.43
C ALA A 250 -11.22 21.20 13.32
N THR A 251 -12.54 21.15 13.54
CA THR A 251 -13.63 21.34 12.58
C THR A 251 -13.86 22.79 12.10
N ASN A 252 -12.85 23.67 12.17
CA ASN A 252 -12.86 25.01 11.58
C ASN A 252 -11.70 25.27 10.60
N SER A 253 -11.08 24.20 10.08
CA SER A 253 -9.97 24.29 9.15
C SER A 253 -10.48 24.53 7.72
N VAL A 254 -10.77 25.79 7.37
CA VAL A 254 -10.89 26.22 5.96
C VAL A 254 -9.47 26.40 5.40
N LEU A 255 -9.25 25.81 4.24
CA LEU A 255 -7.96 25.68 3.58
C LEU A 255 -7.18 26.99 3.33
N TRP A 256 -7.73 28.21 3.35
CA TRP A 256 -6.97 29.41 2.95
C TRP A 256 -7.56 30.73 3.50
N ASP A 257 -7.53 30.96 4.81
CA ASP A 257 -7.45 32.30 5.44
C ASP A 257 -7.92 32.25 6.90
N VAL A 258 -7.10 31.62 7.74
CA VAL A 258 -6.85 32.16 9.08
C VAL A 258 -5.59 32.97 8.90
N LYS A 259 -5.54 34.23 9.37
CA LYS A 259 -4.24 34.94 9.52
C LYS A 259 -3.29 33.93 10.15
N LEU A 260 -2.29 33.48 9.38
CA LEU A 260 -1.30 32.51 9.80
C LEU A 260 -0.59 33.10 11.03
N LEU A 261 -1.13 32.82 12.20
CA LEU A 261 -0.32 32.57 13.36
C LEU A 261 0.26 31.20 13.05
N GLU A 262 1.55 31.23 12.72
CA GLU A 262 2.47 30.10 12.50
C GLU A 262 2.00 28.84 13.24
N PRO A 263 2.16 27.61 12.72
CA PRO A 263 1.92 26.42 13.52
C PRO A 263 2.69 26.60 14.84
N HIS A 264 1.97 26.86 15.92
CA HIS A 264 2.59 27.45 17.08
C HIS A 264 3.47 26.38 17.73
N LEU A 265 4.76 26.59 17.55
CA LEU A 265 5.81 26.35 18.52
C LEU A 265 5.32 26.75 19.93
N TYR A 266 4.57 25.89 20.62
CA TYR A 266 4.17 26.18 21.99
C TYR A 266 5.31 25.80 22.92
N LYS A 267 6.20 26.77 23.16
CA LYS A 267 7.20 26.70 24.23
C LYS A 267 6.51 26.72 25.60
N GLY A 268 6.02 25.57 26.03
CA GLY A 268 5.58 25.35 27.41
C GLY A 268 6.63 24.60 28.21
N LYS A 269 6.86 25.01 29.46
CA LYS A 269 7.66 24.22 30.41
C LYS A 269 6.94 22.89 30.64
N ILE A 270 7.56 21.79 30.24
CA ILE A 270 7.22 20.50 30.82
C ILE A 270 7.73 20.53 32.26
N ALA A 271 6.82 20.69 33.22
CA ALA A 271 7.17 20.53 34.62
C ALA A 271 7.62 19.08 34.81
N LYS A 272 8.93 18.89 34.99
CA LYS A 272 9.53 17.59 35.34
C LYS A 272 8.77 17.06 36.55
N THR A 273 7.87 16.08 36.34
CA THR A 273 7.31 15.33 37.45
C THR A 273 8.48 14.69 38.18
N LYS A 274 8.55 14.98 39.48
CA LYS A 274 9.62 14.52 40.38
C LYS A 274 9.79 13.01 40.38
#